data_AF-A0AAW2B9X2-F1
#
_entry.id   AF-A0AAW2B9X2-F1
#
_cell.length_a   1.000
_cell.length_b   1.000
_cell.length_c   1.000
_cell.angle_alpha   90.00
_cell.angle_beta   90.00
_cell.angle_gamma   90.00
#
_symmetry.space_group_name_H-M   'P 1'
#
loop_
_entity.id
_entity.type
_entity.pdbx_description
1 polymer ?
#
loop_
_entity_poly.entity_id
_entity_poly.type
_entity_poly.pdbx_seq_one_letter_code
_entity_poly.pdbx_strand_id
1 'polypeptide(L)'
;MGFPKLLLEGKGGPRRIEELQIDVQKEINCVNRKLNIALTRITNPYGHPNILAEFIAGQLKNRVSFRKAMKKAIELTEQAGTKGIQVQIAGRIDGKEIARVEWIREGRVPLQTIRAKINYCSYAVGTIYGVLGIKIWIFVDEEV
;
A
#
# COMPACT_ATOMS: atom_id res chain seq x y z
N MET A 1 6.55 -2.97 1.02
CA MET A 1 7.47 -3.01 2.19
C MET A 1 7.32 -1.67 2.90
N GLY A 2 6.72 -1.64 4.09
CA GLY A 2 6.42 -0.42 4.85
C GLY A 2 7.35 -0.18 6.04
N PHE A 3 8.59 -0.65 5.97
CA PHE A 3 9.51 -0.63 7.10
C PHE A 3 10.71 0.27 6.79
N PRO A 4 10.84 1.44 7.46
CA PRO A 4 11.99 2.33 7.33
C PRO A 4 13.33 1.63 7.57
N LYS A 5 13.33 0.52 8.32
CA LYS A 5 14.51 -0.32 8.54
C LYS A 5 15.13 -0.82 7.23
N LEU A 6 14.37 -1.10 6.17
CA LEU A 6 14.95 -1.52 4.89
C LEU A 6 15.75 -0.40 4.19
N LEU A 7 15.39 0.87 4.43
CA LEU A 7 16.16 2.02 3.95
C LEU A 7 17.36 2.32 4.85
N LEU A 8 17.33 1.93 6.12
CA LEU A 8 18.39 2.16 7.10
C LEU A 8 19.43 1.01 7.19
N GLU A 9 19.02 -0.25 7.05
CA GLU A 9 19.86 -1.47 7.23
C GLU A 9 20.28 -2.14 5.89
N GLY A 10 19.68 -1.77 4.76
CA GLY A 10 20.01 -2.37 3.45
C GLY A 10 21.33 -1.85 2.86
N LYS A 11 22.47 -2.44 3.23
CA LYS A 11 23.83 -2.31 2.62
C LYS A 11 24.41 -0.91 2.33
N GLY A 12 23.72 0.18 2.64
CA GLY A 12 24.22 1.54 2.55
C GLY A 12 23.35 2.45 3.39
N GLY A 13 23.76 2.71 4.64
CA GLY A 13 23.01 3.50 5.62
C GLY A 13 22.85 4.99 5.26
N PRO A 14 23.30 5.95 6.10
CA PRO A 14 23.01 7.39 5.96
C PRO A 14 23.32 7.99 4.57
N ARG A 15 24.22 7.38 3.81
CA ARG A 15 24.55 7.74 2.42
C ARG A 15 23.34 7.78 1.48
N ARG A 16 22.37 6.89 1.65
CA ARG A 16 21.20 6.84 0.75
C ARG A 16 20.26 8.02 0.94
N ILE A 17 20.22 8.59 2.16
CA ILE A 17 19.43 9.79 2.45
C ILE A 17 20.14 11.02 1.88
N GLU A 18 21.47 11.07 1.98
CA GLU A 18 22.29 12.12 1.37
C GLU A 18 22.20 12.07 -0.17
N GLU A 19 22.26 10.89 -0.77
CA GLU A 19 22.04 10.67 -2.20
C GLU A 19 20.65 11.17 -2.63
N LEU A 20 19.59 10.81 -1.89
CA LEU A 20 18.24 11.31 -2.16
C LEU A 20 18.15 12.84 -2.05
N GLN A 21 18.81 13.44 -1.07
CA GLN A 21 18.87 14.90 -0.95
C GLN A 21 19.54 15.51 -2.18
N ILE A 22 20.66 14.95 -2.65
CA ILE A 22 21.37 15.42 -3.84
C ILE A 22 20.51 15.28 -5.09
N ASP A 23 19.86 14.14 -5.29
CA ASP A 23 19.05 13.88 -6.49
C ASP A 23 17.82 14.79 -6.54
N VAL A 24 17.12 14.96 -5.42
CA VAL A 24 15.99 15.88 -5.32
C VAL A 24 16.47 17.34 -5.49
N GLN A 25 17.64 17.70 -4.95
CA GLN A 25 18.20 19.04 -5.13
C GLN A 25 18.52 19.34 -6.60
N LYS A 26 19.04 18.36 -7.35
CA LYS A 26 19.31 18.47 -8.79
C LYS A 26 18.02 18.66 -9.58
N GLU A 27 16.97 17.88 -9.30
CA GLU A 27 15.70 18.01 -10.05
C GLU A 27 15.00 19.34 -9.78
N ILE A 28 15.05 19.85 -8.55
CA ILE A 28 14.34 21.08 -8.16
C ILE A 28 15.15 22.35 -8.53
N ASN A 29 16.37 22.23 -9.09
CA ASN A 29 17.23 23.36 -9.51
C ASN A 29 17.34 24.48 -8.46
N CYS A 30 17.36 24.10 -7.18
CA CYS A 30 17.41 25.06 -6.08
C CYS A 30 18.86 25.44 -5.79
N VAL A 31 19.35 26.52 -6.40
CA VAL A 31 20.70 27.03 -6.11
C VAL A 31 20.77 27.67 -4.70
N ASN A 32 19.63 28.09 -4.14
CA ASN A 32 19.57 28.93 -2.93
C ASN A 32 18.68 28.40 -1.79
N ARG A 33 18.23 27.14 -1.84
CA ARG A 33 17.39 26.53 -0.78
C ARG A 33 17.95 25.18 -0.38
N LYS A 34 18.19 24.98 0.93
CA LYS A 34 18.60 23.68 1.48
C LYS A 34 17.36 22.83 1.76
N LEU A 35 17.38 21.58 1.30
CA LEU A 35 16.26 20.65 1.43
C LEU A 35 16.56 19.65 2.55
N ASN A 36 15.69 19.61 3.57
CA ASN A 36 15.81 18.69 4.69
C ASN A 36 14.80 17.56 4.53
N ILE A 37 15.29 16.32 4.43
CA ILE A 37 14.46 15.12 4.35
C ILE A 37 14.44 14.45 5.72
N ALA A 38 13.24 14.28 6.28
CA ALA A 38 13.03 13.57 7.54
C ALA A 38 12.25 12.27 7.31
N LEU A 39 12.72 11.18 7.91
CA LEU A 39 12.04 9.88 7.87
C LEU A 39 11.18 9.73 9.12
N THR A 40 9.87 9.59 8.93
CA THR A 40 8.94 9.26 10.01
C THR A 40 8.61 7.77 9.98
N ARG A 41 8.66 7.14 11.16
CA ARG A 41 8.27 5.74 11.29
C ARG A 41 6.76 5.64 11.49
N ILE A 42 6.14 4.84 10.65
CA ILE A 42 4.75 4.42 10.82
C ILE A 42 4.70 3.39 11.97
N THR A 43 3.83 3.64 12.96
CA THR A 43 3.63 2.74 14.11
C THR A 43 3.05 1.41 13.67
N ASN A 44 2.03 1.45 12.81
CA ASN A 44 1.33 0.28 12.32
C ASN A 44 1.31 0.20 10.79
N PRO A 45 2.24 -0.54 10.16
CA PRO A 45 2.41 -0.53 8.71
C PRO A 45 1.22 -1.16 7.98
N TYR A 46 0.57 -2.17 8.55
CA TYR A 46 -0.54 -2.89 7.92
C TYR A 46 -1.90 -2.17 8.04
N GLY A 47 -1.97 -1.11 8.85
CA GLY A 47 -3.12 -0.21 8.89
C GLY A 47 -3.14 0.80 7.73
N HIS A 48 -2.03 0.96 7.00
CA HIS A 48 -1.97 1.87 5.86
C HIS A 48 -2.25 1.12 4.55
N PRO A 49 -3.19 1.63 3.72
CA PRO A 49 -3.63 0.91 2.53
C PRO A 49 -2.54 0.81 1.46
N ASN A 50 -1.60 1.76 1.38
CA ASN A 50 -0.48 1.72 0.43
C ASN A 50 0.45 0.53 0.68
N ILE A 51 0.85 0.33 1.95
CA ILE A 51 1.75 -0.77 2.33
C ILE A 51 1.05 -2.12 2.12
N LEU A 52 -0.24 -2.18 2.43
CA LEU A 52 -1.06 -3.36 2.21
C LEU A 52 -1.22 -3.68 0.71
N ALA A 53 -1.42 -2.66 -0.13
CA ALA A 53 -1.52 -2.82 -1.58
C ALA A 53 -0.21 -3.36 -2.18
N GLU A 54 0.94 -2.84 -1.75
CA GLU A 54 2.25 -3.38 -2.15
C GLU A 54 2.45 -4.82 -1.68
N PHE A 55 1.98 -5.16 -0.48
CA PHE A 55 2.04 -6.52 0.03
C PHE A 55 1.25 -7.49 -0.86
N ILE A 56 -0.01 -7.15 -1.17
CA ILE A 56 -0.84 -7.96 -2.07
C ILE A 56 -0.20 -8.03 -3.47
N ALA A 57 0.32 -6.92 -3.98
CA ALA A 57 1.01 -6.88 -5.27
C ALA A 57 2.22 -7.83 -5.32
N GLY A 58 3.03 -7.86 -4.25
CA GLY A 58 4.15 -8.79 -4.14
C GLY A 58 3.70 -10.26 -4.13
N GLN A 59 2.63 -10.57 -3.40
CA GLN A 59 2.06 -11.93 -3.37
C GLN A 59 1.54 -12.36 -4.76
N LEU A 60 0.85 -11.45 -5.46
CA LEU A 60 0.33 -11.73 -6.81
C LEU A 60 1.45 -11.89 -7.85
N LYS A 61 2.53 -11.10 -7.74
CA LYS A 61 3.74 -11.27 -8.58
C LYS A 61 4.41 -12.62 -8.34
N ASN A 62 4.42 -13.09 -7.09
CA ASN A 62 4.90 -14.42 -6.72
C ASN A 62 3.92 -15.56 -7.07
N ARG A 63 2.86 -15.28 -7.84
CA ARG A 63 1.83 -16.24 -8.26
C ARG A 63 1.10 -16.93 -7.10
N VAL A 64 1.01 -16.28 -5.94
CA VAL A 64 0.15 -16.76 -4.86
C VAL A 64 -1.31 -16.54 -5.26
N SER A 65 -2.17 -17.50 -4.94
CA SER A 65 -3.61 -17.40 -5.20
C SER A 65 -4.17 -16.10 -4.60
N PHE A 66 -4.91 -15.35 -5.42
CA PHE A 66 -5.50 -14.06 -5.02
C PHE A 66 -6.37 -14.18 -3.76
N ARG A 67 -7.11 -15.29 -3.59
CA ARG A 67 -7.92 -15.54 -2.39
C ARG A 67 -7.06 -15.65 -1.13
N LYS A 68 -5.93 -16.34 -1.21
CA LYS A 68 -4.97 -16.48 -0.10
C LYS A 68 -4.32 -15.13 0.21
N ALA A 69 -3.92 -14.39 -0.82
CA ALA A 69 -3.36 -13.05 -0.66
C ALA A 69 -4.33 -12.07 0.01
N MET A 70 -5.61 -12.07 -0.41
CA MET A 70 -6.65 -11.23 0.20
C MET A 70 -6.96 -11.62 1.64
N LYS A 71 -7.15 -12.92 1.92
CA LYS A 71 -7.37 -13.39 3.30
C LYS A 71 -6.23 -13.00 4.24
N LYS A 72 -4.99 -13.21 3.79
CA LYS A 72 -3.80 -12.83 4.57
C LYS A 72 -3.69 -11.33 4.77
N ALA A 73 -4.08 -10.52 3.78
CA ALA A 73 -4.10 -9.07 3.91
C ALA A 73 -5.13 -8.63 4.97
N ILE A 74 -6.33 -9.19 4.94
CA ILE A 74 -7.38 -8.93 5.94
C ILE A 74 -6.90 -9.29 7.34
N GLU A 75 -6.34 -10.49 7.54
CA GLU A 75 -5.83 -10.96 8.83
C GLU A 75 -4.75 -10.01 9.40
N LEU A 76 -3.82 -9.54 8.56
CA LEU A 76 -2.79 -8.57 8.97
C LEU A 76 -3.39 -7.21 9.33
N THR A 77 -4.46 -6.80 8.67
CA THR A 77 -5.14 -5.53 8.92
C THR A 77 -6.03 -5.60 10.18
N GLU A 78 -6.63 -6.75 10.46
CA GLU A 78 -7.33 -7.01 11.72
C GLU A 78 -6.37 -7.00 12.92
N GLN A 79 -5.20 -7.64 12.80
CA GLN A 79 -4.13 -7.54 13.81
C GLN A 79 -3.65 -6.10 14.03
N ALA A 80 -3.80 -5.26 13.01
CA ALA A 80 -3.52 -3.84 13.08
C ALA A 80 -4.63 -3.00 13.77
N GLY A 81 -5.75 -3.61 14.17
CA GLY A 81 -6.80 -2.94 14.94
C GLY A 81 -7.72 -2.03 14.12
N THR A 82 -7.87 -2.27 12.81
CA THR A 82 -8.78 -1.49 11.97
C THR A 82 -10.23 -1.93 12.15
N LYS A 83 -11.18 -0.99 12.06
CA LYS A 83 -12.63 -1.27 12.25
C LYS A 83 -13.31 -1.91 11.04
N GLY A 84 -12.71 -1.77 9.87
CA GLY A 84 -13.19 -2.42 8.66
C GLY A 84 -12.25 -2.23 7.48
N ILE A 85 -12.31 -3.18 6.56
CA ILE A 85 -11.51 -3.17 5.34
C ILE A 85 -12.35 -3.67 4.17
N GLN A 86 -12.17 -3.03 3.02
CA GLN A 86 -12.66 -3.52 1.74
C GLN A 86 -11.47 -3.60 0.79
N VAL A 87 -11.26 -4.79 0.20
CA VAL A 87 -10.22 -5.02 -0.81
C VAL A 87 -10.91 -5.45 -2.10
N GLN A 88 -10.60 -4.78 -3.19
CA GLN A 88 -11.09 -5.10 -4.53
C GLN A 88 -9.90 -5.34 -5.47
N ILE A 89 -9.97 -6.41 -6.24
CA ILE A 89 -9.01 -6.76 -7.29
C ILE A 89 -9.77 -6.89 -8.59
N ALA A 90 -9.33 -6.17 -9.62
CA ALA A 90 -9.93 -6.16 -10.94
C ALA A 90 -8.91 -6.55 -12.01
N GLY A 91 -9.33 -7.38 -12.97
CA GLY A 91 -8.57 -7.70 -14.17
C GLY A 91 -8.56 -9.20 -14.48
N ARG A 92 -7.52 -9.65 -15.20
CA ARG A 92 -7.36 -11.06 -15.60
C ARG A 92 -6.78 -11.90 -14.48
N ILE A 93 -7.62 -12.21 -13.50
CA ILE A 93 -7.22 -12.95 -12.32
C ILE A 93 -6.88 -14.39 -12.70
N ASP A 94 -5.73 -14.87 -12.27
CA ASP A 94 -5.25 -16.24 -12.49
C ASP A 94 -5.02 -16.58 -13.98
N GLY A 95 -4.75 -15.56 -14.80
CA GLY A 95 -4.46 -15.73 -16.24
C GLY A 95 -5.67 -16.11 -17.09
N LYS A 96 -6.88 -16.08 -16.54
CA LYS A 96 -8.11 -16.31 -17.31
C LYS A 96 -8.27 -15.28 -18.42
N GLU A 97 -8.87 -15.71 -19.52
CA GLU A 97 -9.12 -14.87 -20.70
C GLU A 97 -10.07 -13.71 -20.36
N ILE A 98 -11.17 -14.01 -19.66
CA ILE A 98 -12.17 -13.04 -19.25
C ILE A 98 -11.73 -12.37 -17.94
N ALA A 99 -11.65 -11.04 -17.96
CA ALA A 99 -11.39 -10.24 -16.77
C ALA A 99 -12.58 -10.27 -15.81
N ARG A 100 -12.30 -10.29 -14.51
CA ARG A 100 -13.31 -10.25 -13.46
C ARG A 100 -12.93 -9.28 -12.36
N VAL A 101 -13.93 -8.91 -11.56
CA VAL A 101 -13.75 -8.09 -10.36
C VAL A 101 -14.14 -8.92 -9.16
N GLU A 102 -13.18 -9.13 -8.26
CA GLU A 102 -13.37 -9.83 -7.00
C GLU A 102 -13.16 -8.84 -5.87
N TRP A 103 -14.08 -8.82 -4.92
CA TRP A 103 -13.95 -7.96 -3.75
C TRP A 103 -14.36 -8.71 -2.50
N ILE A 104 -13.68 -8.40 -1.40
CA ILE A 104 -13.99 -8.91 -0.07
C ILE A 104 -14.09 -7.70 0.85
N ARG A 105 -15.08 -7.72 1.72
CA ARG A 105 -15.30 -6.69 2.72
C ARG A 105 -15.44 -7.37 4.07
N GLU A 106 -14.69 -6.88 5.05
CA GLU A 106 -14.78 -7.29 6.44
C GLU A 106 -15.01 -6.07 7.33
N GLY A 107 -15.90 -6.20 8.31
CA GLY A 107 -16.30 -5.12 9.20
C GLY A 107 -17.08 -3.97 8.52
N ARG A 108 -17.03 -2.80 9.14
CA ARG A 108 -17.81 -1.62 8.72
C ARG A 108 -16.98 -0.71 7.81
N VAL A 109 -17.48 -0.44 6.61
CA VAL A 109 -16.87 0.50 5.65
C VAL A 109 -17.97 1.41 5.08
N PRO A 110 -18.27 2.55 5.73
CA PRO A 110 -19.35 3.43 5.31
C PRO A 110 -18.88 4.44 4.25
N LEU A 111 -19.04 4.12 2.96
CA LEU A 111 -18.53 4.95 1.86
C LEU A 111 -19.30 6.27 1.64
N GLN A 112 -20.52 6.40 2.15
CA GLN A 112 -21.33 7.61 2.02
C GLN A 112 -21.14 8.59 3.20
N THR A 113 -20.59 8.13 4.33
CA THR A 113 -20.47 8.93 5.54
C THR A 113 -19.21 9.79 5.47
N ILE A 114 -19.37 11.08 5.16
CA ILE A 114 -18.25 12.04 5.04
C ILE A 114 -17.44 12.16 6.35
N ARG A 115 -18.09 11.99 7.51
CA ARG A 115 -17.44 12.02 8.83
C ARG A 115 -16.53 10.82 9.11
N ALA A 116 -16.67 9.73 8.38
CA ALA A 116 -15.86 8.54 8.60
C ALA A 116 -14.45 8.74 8.02
N LYS A 117 -13.40 8.48 8.81
CA LYS A 117 -12.03 8.50 8.28
C LYS A 117 -11.75 7.21 7.51
N ILE A 118 -11.68 7.34 6.20
CA ILE A 118 -11.41 6.24 5.28
C ILE A 118 -10.10 6.51 4.56
N ASN A 119 -9.13 5.61 4.74
CA ASN A 119 -7.90 5.63 3.97
C ASN A 119 -8.10 4.79 2.71
N TYR A 120 -7.88 5.40 1.55
CA TYR A 120 -7.99 4.77 0.24
C TYR A 120 -6.63 4.63 -0.43
N CYS A 121 -6.42 3.54 -1.16
CA CYS A 121 -5.29 3.36 -2.06
C CYS A 121 -5.73 2.63 -3.34
N SER A 122 -5.19 3.07 -4.47
CA SER A 122 -5.21 2.33 -5.73
C SER A 122 -3.80 1.96 -6.15
N TYR A 123 -3.59 0.70 -6.51
CA TYR A 123 -2.29 0.20 -6.94
C TYR A 123 -2.43 -0.70 -8.17
N ALA A 124 -1.61 -0.44 -9.19
CA ALA A 124 -1.57 -1.24 -10.40
C ALA A 124 -0.44 -2.27 -10.32
N VAL A 125 -0.73 -3.52 -10.69
CA VAL A 125 0.23 -4.62 -10.68
C VAL A 125 0.41 -5.14 -12.10
N GLY A 126 1.62 -4.99 -12.64
CA GLY A 126 2.03 -5.65 -13.87
C GLY A 126 2.25 -7.14 -13.63
N THR A 127 1.47 -7.96 -14.32
CA THR A 127 1.64 -9.42 -14.39
C THR A 127 1.90 -9.85 -15.83
N ILE A 128 2.28 -11.12 -16.03
CA ILE A 128 2.56 -11.67 -17.37
C ILE A 128 1.30 -11.64 -18.25
N TYR A 129 0.12 -11.74 -17.65
CA TYR A 129 -1.17 -11.78 -18.34
C TYR A 129 -1.79 -10.40 -18.56
N GLY A 130 -1.08 -9.33 -18.21
CA GLY A 130 -1.55 -7.94 -18.27
C GLY A 130 -1.55 -7.26 -16.90
N VAL A 131 -2.37 -6.23 -16.74
CA VAL A 131 -2.41 -5.41 -15.54
C VAL A 131 -3.58 -5.81 -14.64
N LEU A 132 -3.32 -5.96 -13.34
CA LEU A 132 -4.33 -6.09 -12.30
C LEU A 132 -4.43 -4.77 -11.52
N GLY A 133 -5.66 -4.30 -11.27
CA GLY A 133 -5.94 -3.15 -10.43
C GLY A 133 -6.35 -3.60 -9.03
N ILE A 134 -5.67 -3.09 -8.00
CA ILE A 134 -6.02 -3.29 -6.59
C ILE A 134 -6.55 -1.98 -6.04
N LYS A 135 -7.71 -2.03 -5.39
CA LYS A 135 -8.29 -0.91 -4.63
C LYS A 135 -8.54 -1.36 -3.19
N ILE A 136 -8.13 -0.53 -2.24
CA ILE A 136 -8.25 -0.83 -0.81
C ILE A 136 -8.89 0.37 -0.13
N TRP A 137 -9.88 0.10 0.72
CA TRP A 137 -10.48 1.05 1.65
C TRP A 137 -10.29 0.50 3.06
N ILE A 138 -9.72 1.31 3.96
CA ILE A 138 -9.57 0.99 5.38
C ILE A 138 -10.33 2.02 6.18
N PHE A 139 -11.21 1.56 7.06
CA PHE A 139 -11.92 2.38 8.03
C PHE A 139 -11.16 2.34 9.37
N VAL A 140 -10.66 3.51 9.78
CA VAL A 140 -9.83 3.64 10.99
C VAL A 140 -10.70 4.03 12.18
N ASP A 141 -11.35 5.19 12.14
CA ASP A 141 -12.33 5.60 13.15
C ASP A 141 -13.20 6.78 12.68
N GLU A 142 -14.31 7.02 13.39
CA GLU A 142 -14.99 8.32 13.43
C GLU A 142 -14.19 9.26 14.36
N GLU A 143 -14.03 10.53 13.98
CA GLU A 143 -13.66 11.54 14.97
C GLU A 143 -14.81 11.62 16.00
N VAL A 144 -14.49 11.28 17.25
CA VAL A 144 -15.32 11.64 18.41
C VAL A 144 -14.97 13.07 18.82
#